data_AF-A0A645GD21-F1
#
_entry.id   AF-A0A645GD21-F1
#
_cell.length_a   1.000
_cell.length_b   1.000
_cell.length_c   1.000
_cell.angle_alpha   90.00
_cell.angle_beta   90.00
_cell.angle_gamma   90.00
#
_symmetry.space_group_name_H-M   'P 1'
#
loop_
_entity.id
_entity.type
_entity.pdbx_description
1 polymer ?
#
loop_
_entity_poly.entity_id
_entity_poly.type
_entity_poly.pdbx_seq_one_letter_code
_entity_poly.pdbx_strand_id
1 'polypeptide(L)' 'MKNIQETQPSAIEIMPGVAGKAIRNLKKATNVPIIAGGLIDKKKDVIDALSAGAVAISTTAEDLWKM' A
#
# COMPACT_ATOMS: atom_id res chain seq x y z
N MET A 1 12.71 -2.42 9.37
CA MET A 1 13.20 -2.94 8.09
C MET A 1 14.06 -4.20 8.21
N LYS A 2 14.65 -4.49 9.38
CA LYS A 2 15.39 -5.73 9.64
C LYS A 2 14.68 -7.00 9.13
N ASN A 3 13.40 -7.19 9.49
CA ASN A 3 12.61 -8.33 9.00
C ASN A 3 12.49 -8.40 7.47
N ILE A 4 12.32 -7.28 6.76
CA ILE A 4 12.20 -7.29 5.28
C ILE A 4 13.50 -7.77 4.64
N GLN A 5 14.64 -7.37 5.21
CA GLN A 5 15.96 -7.78 4.70
C GLN A 5 16.25 -9.25 5.02
N GLU A 6 15.79 -9.74 6.18
CA GLU A 6 15.99 -11.13 6.60
C GLU A 6 15.05 -12.11 5.88
N THR A 7 13.79 -11.74 5.68
CA THR A 7 12.78 -12.64 5.09
C THR A 7 12.61 -12.48 3.58
N GLN A 8 13.07 -11.37 3.01
CA GLN A 8 12.99 -11.06 1.57
C GLN A 8 11.60 -11.39 0.97
N PRO A 9 10.53 -10.75 1.47
CA PRO A 9 9.18 -11.08 1.04
C PRO A 9 8.96 -10.70 -0.42
N SER A 10 8.10 -11.44 -1.13
CA SER A 10 7.73 -11.14 -2.52
C SER A 10 6.84 -9.90 -2.64
N ALA A 11 6.10 -9.55 -1.57
CA ALA A 11 5.29 -8.35 -1.47
C ALA A 11 5.12 -7.95 0.00
N ILE A 12 4.82 -6.68 0.25
CA ILE A 12 4.53 -6.16 1.60
C ILE A 12 3.15 -5.53 1.59
N GLU A 13 2.27 -5.95 2.50
CA GLU A 13 1.05 -5.21 2.78
C GLU A 13 1.29 -4.19 3.90
N ILE A 14 0.89 -2.94 3.68
CA ILE A 14 1.02 -1.85 4.65
C ILE A 14 -0.36 -1.34 5.07
N MET A 15 -0.52 -1.18 6.38
CA MET A 15 -1.74 -0.69 7.00
C MET A 15 -1.44 0.47 7.98
N PRO A 16 -2.29 1.52 8.04
CA PRO A 16 -3.45 1.71 7.16
C PRO A 16 -3.05 2.26 5.79
N GLY A 17 -3.81 1.92 4.75
CA GLY A 17 -3.54 2.22 3.35
C GLY A 17 -3.64 3.70 3.00
N VAL A 18 -4.30 4.49 3.85
CA VAL A 18 -4.33 5.97 3.75
C VAL A 18 -3.04 6.65 4.20
N ALA A 19 -2.10 5.91 4.83
CA ALA A 19 -0.85 6.45 5.33
C ALA A 19 0.19 6.67 4.22
N GLY A 20 -0.10 7.57 3.25
CA GLY A 20 0.75 7.80 2.07
C GLY A 20 2.21 8.17 2.38
N LYS A 21 2.51 8.82 3.52
CA LYS A 21 3.89 9.07 3.96
C LYS A 21 4.64 7.76 4.27
N ALA A 22 3.98 6.80 4.90
CA ALA A 22 4.57 5.51 5.22
C ALA A 22 4.83 4.69 3.95
N ILE A 23 3.88 4.68 3.00
CA ILE A 23 4.04 4.04 1.69
C ILE A 23 5.25 4.63 0.95
N ARG A 24 5.36 5.95 0.87
CA ARG A 24 6.50 6.63 0.22
C ARG A 24 7.83 6.30 0.87
N ASN A 25 7.89 6.28 2.20
CA ASN A 25 9.12 5.95 2.93
C ASN A 25 9.53 4.50 2.68
N LEU A 26 8.57 3.57 2.68
CA LEU A 26 8.83 2.17 2.40
C LEU A 26 9.28 1.97 0.95
N LYS A 27 8.61 2.62 -0.02
CA LYS A 27 8.97 2.53 -1.43
C LYS A 27 10.37 3.06 -1.73
N LYS A 28 10.83 4.07 -0.99
CA LYS A 28 12.21 4.58 -1.09
C LYS A 28 13.25 3.63 -0.49
N ALA A 29 12.83 2.81 0.46
CA ALA A 29 13.76 1.97 1.21
C ALA A 29 13.84 0.52 0.72
N THR A 30 12.88 0.07 -0.10
CA THR A 30 12.88 -1.26 -0.69
C THR A 30 12.25 -1.28 -2.08
N ASN A 31 12.74 -2.16 -2.94
CA ASN A 31 12.15 -2.44 -4.25
C ASN A 31 11.02 -3.48 -4.18
N VAL A 32 10.76 -4.08 -3.03
CA VAL A 32 9.67 -5.04 -2.85
C VAL A 32 8.32 -4.35 -3.15
N PRO A 33 7.42 -4.96 -3.95
CA PRO A 33 6.10 -4.43 -4.23
C PRO A 33 5.26 -4.20 -2.96
N ILE A 34 4.53 -3.08 -2.91
CA ILE A 34 3.75 -2.66 -1.75
C ILE A 34 2.25 -2.70 -2.07
N ILE A 35 1.48 -3.41 -1.26
CA ILE A 35 0.01 -3.43 -1.29
C ILE A 35 -0.47 -2.51 -0.16
N ALA A 36 -1.34 -1.54 -0.46
CA ALA A 36 -1.91 -0.67 0.55
C ALA A 36 -3.29 -1.19 0.99
N GLY A 37 -3.51 -1.34 2.30
CA GLY A 37 -4.74 -1.91 2.83
C GLY A 37 -5.28 -1.20 4.07
N GLY A 38 -6.60 -1.15 4.19
CA GLY A 38 -7.31 -0.59 5.36
C GLY A 38 -7.53 0.92 5.32
N LEU A 39 -8.71 1.33 5.80
CA LEU A 39 -9.23 2.72 5.79
C LEU A 39 -9.33 3.36 4.40
N ILE A 40 -9.33 2.57 3.33
CA ILE A 40 -9.53 3.06 1.95
C ILE A 40 -11.00 2.88 1.60
N ASP A 41 -11.77 3.98 1.64
CA ASP A 41 -13.22 3.97 1.38
C ASP A 41 -13.64 4.88 0.21
N LYS A 42 -12.73 5.72 -0.31
CA LYS A 42 -12.98 6.60 -1.46
C LYS A 42 -12.01 6.39 -2.60
N LYS A 43 -12.46 6.75 -3.80
CA LYS A 43 -11.63 6.78 -5.02
C LYS A 43 -10.35 7.61 -4.85
N LYS A 44 -10.44 8.70 -4.08
CA LYS A 44 -9.28 9.55 -3.78
C LYS A 44 -8.22 8.79 -2.98
N ASP A 45 -8.60 7.98 -2.00
CA ASP A 45 -7.64 7.24 -1.17
C ASP A 45 -6.90 6.17 -1.98
N VAL A 46 -7.62 5.50 -2.89
CA VAL A 46 -7.03 4.60 -3.88
C VAL A 46 -5.97 5.31 -4.70
N ILE A 47 -6.33 6.44 -5.31
CA ILE A 47 -5.42 7.23 -6.16
C ILE A 47 -4.22 7.72 -5.35
N ASP A 48 -4.42 8.22 -4.13
CA ASP A 48 -3.37 8.74 -3.26
C ASP A 48 -2.39 7.63 -2.84
N ALA A 49 -2.89 6.44 -2.50
CA ALA A 49 -2.08 5.30 -2.12
C ALA A 49 -1.25 4.76 -3.29
N LEU A 50 -1.85 4.64 -4.47
CA LEU A 50 -1.14 4.27 -5.70
C LEU A 50 -0.07 5.31 -6.06
N SER A 51 -0.42 6.60 -6.00
CA SER A 51 0.50 7.70 -6.25
C SER A 51 1.64 7.78 -5.23
N ALA A 52 1.42 7.27 -4.02
CA ALA A 52 2.45 7.17 -2.98
C ALA A 52 3.46 6.03 -3.23
N GLY A 53 3.18 5.13 -4.17
CA GLY A 53 4.07 4.03 -4.57
C GLY A 53 3.55 2.63 -4.26
N ALA A 54 2.28 2.48 -3.85
CA ALA A 54 1.63 1.17 -3.80
C ALA A 54 1.39 0.65 -5.23
N VAL A 55 1.50 -0.67 -5.42
CA VAL A 55 1.23 -1.35 -6.70
C VAL A 55 -0.19 -1.89 -6.78
N ALA A 56 -0.85 -2.08 -5.63
CA ALA A 56 -2.19 -2.62 -5.53
C ALA A 56 -2.87 -2.14 -4.25
N ILE A 57 -4.21 -2.23 -4.24
CA ILE A 57 -5.06 -1.86 -3.12
C ILE A 57 -5.80 -3.10 -2.59
N SER A 58 -5.78 -3.28 -1.28
CA SER A 58 -6.56 -4.26 -0.53
C SER A 58 -7.68 -3.53 0.21
N THR A 59 -8.94 -3.70 -0.23
CA THR A 59 -10.09 -3.01 0.38
C THR A 59 -11.33 -3.90 0.39
N THR A 60 -12.10 -3.78 1.49
CA THR A 60 -13.43 -4.39 1.64
C THR A 60 -14.55 -3.46 1.18
N ALA A 61 -14.23 -2.23 0.73
CA ALA A 61 -15.22 -1.30 0.19
C ALA A 61 -15.62 -1.74 -1.23
N GLU A 62 -16.71 -2.48 -1.36
CA GLU A 62 -17.18 -3.04 -2.64
C GLU A 62 -17.48 -1.97 -3.71
N ASP A 63 -17.88 -0.76 -3.30
CA ASP A 63 -18.06 0.38 -4.20
C ASP A 63 -16.76 0.73 -4.96
N LEU A 64 -15.61 0.41 -4.37
CA LEU A 64 -14.30 0.62 -4.98
C LEU A 64 -13.84 -0.53 -5.90
N TRP A 65 -14.61 -1.61 -6.02
CA TRP A 65 -14.21 -2.73 -6.89
C TRP A 65 -14.60 -2.50 -8.35
N LYS A 66 -15.58 -1.62 -8.60
CA LYS A 66 -16.13 -1.32 -9.94
C LYS A 66 -15.72 0.06 -10.48
N MET A 67 -14.60 0.60 -9.97
CA MET A 67 -14.15 1.99 -10.17
C MET A 67 -13.68 2.38 -11.56
#